data_AF-A0A7C9CR45-F1
#
_entry.id   AF-A0A7C9CR45-F1
#
_cell.length_a   1.000
_cell.length_b   1.000
_cell.length_c   1.000
_cell.angle_alpha   90.00
_cell.angle_beta   90.00
_cell.angle_gamma   90.00
#
_symmetry.space_group_name_H-M   'P 1'
#
loop_
_entity.id
_entity.type
_entity.pdbx_description
1 polymer ?
#
loop_
_entity_poly.entity_id
_entity_poly.type
_entity_poly.pdbx_seq_one_letter_code
_entity_poly.pdbx_strand_id
1 'polypeptide(L)'
;DVWYKKMETCVTPYPSAAAGEQLKPFPERLYVVPPRVSSGSVPGVSVDAYLKDNSLWKKHVKAYKRINSLLDTGRYRNIMDMNAGLGGFAAAIQSSKLWVMNVVPTIAEKSTLGAIYERGLIGIY
;
A
#
# COMPACT_ATOMS: atom_id res chain seq x y z
N ASP A 1 16.08 -20.93 -16.53
CA ASP A 1 17.35 -20.84 -15.80
C ASP A 1 17.35 -19.79 -14.72
N VAL A 2 17.32 -20.24 -13.46
CA VAL A 2 17.40 -19.39 -12.26
C VAL A 2 18.72 -19.62 -11.50
N TRP A 3 19.37 -20.76 -11.72
CA TRP A 3 20.61 -21.16 -11.04
C TRP A 3 21.84 -20.68 -11.83
N TYR A 4 22.92 -20.32 -11.12
CA TYR A 4 24.20 -19.83 -11.66
C TYR A 4 24.22 -18.43 -12.30
N LYS A 5 23.17 -17.62 -12.14
CA LYS A 5 23.26 -16.18 -12.45
C LYS A 5 24.00 -15.44 -11.34
N LYS A 6 25.03 -14.68 -11.72
CA LYS A 6 25.73 -13.77 -10.81
C LYS A 6 24.73 -12.71 -10.33
N MET A 7 24.57 -12.58 -9.02
CA MET A 7 23.68 -11.57 -8.45
C MET A 7 24.22 -10.18 -8.77
N GLU A 8 23.37 -9.34 -9.34
CA GLU A 8 23.65 -7.92 -9.53
C GLU A 8 23.27 -7.16 -8.25
N THR A 9 23.92 -6.02 -8.01
CA THR A 9 23.54 -5.12 -6.92
C THR A 9 22.14 -4.57 -7.18
N CYS A 10 21.14 -5.14 -6.51
CA CYS A 10 19.74 -4.70 -6.56
C CYS A 10 19.41 -3.64 -5.50
N VAL A 11 20.43 -2.95 -4.98
CA VAL A 11 20.22 -1.84 -4.06
C VAL A 11 19.67 -0.69 -4.89
N THR A 12 18.34 -0.58 -4.93
CA THR A 12 17.66 0.61 -5.42
C THR A 12 18.26 1.79 -4.66
N PRO A 13 18.95 2.74 -5.33
CA PRO A 13 19.52 3.88 -4.67
C PRO A 13 18.43 4.54 -3.83
N TYR A 14 18.66 4.69 -2.52
CA TYR A 14 17.75 5.44 -1.69
C TYR A 14 17.65 6.82 -2.35
N PRO A 15 16.45 7.25 -2.81
CA PRO A 15 16.35 8.55 -3.45
C PRO A 15 16.91 9.57 -2.47
N SER A 16 17.77 10.47 -2.96
CA SER A 16 18.50 11.47 -2.16
C SER A 16 17.65 11.95 -0.98
N ALA A 17 18.23 12.11 0.22
CA ALA A 17 17.57 12.42 1.50
C ALA A 17 16.23 13.21 1.40
N ALA A 18 16.14 14.19 0.48
CA ALA A 18 14.93 14.87 0.03
C ALA A 18 13.66 14.00 -0.19
N ALA A 19 13.76 12.75 -0.67
CA ALA A 19 12.59 11.91 -0.93
C ALA A 19 12.04 11.21 0.32
N GLY A 20 12.91 10.90 1.29
CA GLY A 20 12.50 10.49 2.63
C GLY A 20 11.97 11.67 3.46
N GLU A 21 12.55 12.86 3.26
CA GLU A 21 12.12 14.11 3.91
C GLU A 21 10.73 14.60 3.46
N GLN A 22 10.25 14.19 2.28
CA GLN A 22 8.90 14.53 1.81
C GLN A 22 7.78 13.69 2.43
N LEU A 23 8.09 12.54 3.05
CA LEU A 23 7.06 11.67 3.60
C LEU A 23 6.57 12.19 4.95
N LYS A 24 5.25 12.32 5.07
CA LYS A 24 4.63 12.61 6.37
C LYS A 24 4.95 11.50 7.39
N PRO A 25 5.00 11.82 8.69
CA PRO A 25 5.16 10.80 9.71
C PRO A 25 3.98 9.83 9.70
N PHE A 26 4.21 8.61 10.17
CA PHE A 26 3.12 7.68 10.46
C PHE A 26 2.38 8.14 11.72
N PRO A 27 1.04 8.08 11.80
CA PRO A 27 0.10 7.46 10.85
C PRO A 27 -0.42 8.39 9.74
N GLU A 28 -0.04 9.67 9.71
CA GLU A 28 -0.59 10.63 8.72
C GLU A 28 -0.35 10.19 7.28
N ARG A 29 0.86 9.69 6.98
CA ARG A 29 1.18 9.23 5.62
C ARG A 29 0.30 8.11 5.09
N LEU A 30 -0.44 7.41 5.95
CA LEU A 30 -1.41 6.39 5.54
C LEU A 30 -2.53 6.97 4.67
N TYR A 31 -2.88 8.24 4.89
CA TYR A 31 -4.06 8.90 4.32
C TYR A 31 -3.73 9.99 3.30
N VAL A 32 -2.54 10.59 3.38
CA VAL A 32 -2.12 11.61 2.42
C VAL A 32 -1.83 10.99 1.05
N VAL A 33 -1.78 11.85 0.03
CA VAL A 33 -1.39 11.45 -1.33
C VAL A 33 0.12 11.17 -1.33
N PRO A 34 0.57 9.97 -1.75
CA PRO A 34 1.99 9.67 -1.84
C PRO A 34 2.69 10.57 -2.87
N PRO A 35 3.94 11.02 -2.62
CA PRO A 35 4.70 11.85 -3.55
C PRO A 35 4.69 11.31 -5.00
N ARG A 36 4.83 10.00 -5.18
CA ARG A 36 4.83 9.38 -6.52
C ARG A 36 3.49 9.45 -7.25
N VAL A 37 2.38 9.56 -6.52
CA VAL A 37 1.05 9.74 -7.10
C VAL A 37 0.90 11.20 -7.51
N SER A 38 1.33 12.14 -6.67
CA SER A 38 1.30 13.57 -7.01
C SER A 38 2.25 13.94 -8.16
N SER A 39 3.40 13.28 -8.29
CA SER A 39 4.34 13.49 -9.38
C SER A 39 3.96 12.78 -10.68
N GLY A 40 2.89 11.98 -10.69
CA GLY A 40 2.48 11.19 -11.85
C GLY A 40 3.40 10.00 -12.17
N SER A 41 4.27 9.59 -11.24
CA SER A 41 5.20 8.48 -11.43
C SER A 41 4.54 7.09 -11.38
N VAL A 42 3.25 7.01 -11.07
CA VAL A 42 2.43 5.79 -11.17
C VAL A 42 1.52 5.90 -12.39
N PRO A 43 1.83 5.21 -13.51
CA PRO A 43 1.06 5.31 -14.75
C PRO A 43 -0.43 5.01 -14.53
N GLY A 44 -1.29 5.89 -15.05
CA GLY A 44 -2.74 5.72 -15.00
C GLY A 44 -3.34 5.82 -13.60
N VAL A 45 -2.67 6.47 -12.65
CA VAL A 45 -3.22 6.81 -11.32
C VAL A 45 -3.07 8.32 -11.11
N SER A 46 -4.20 9.03 -11.16
CA SER A 46 -4.26 10.45 -10.80
C SER A 46 -4.46 10.63 -9.29
N VAL A 47 -4.20 11.84 -8.78
CA VAL A 47 -4.50 12.22 -7.39
C VAL A 47 -5.99 11.98 -7.06
N ASP A 48 -6.89 12.38 -7.95
CA ASP A 48 -8.33 12.17 -7.77
C ASP A 48 -8.71 10.69 -7.74
N ALA A 49 -8.09 9.88 -8.60
CA ALA A 49 -8.30 8.43 -8.60
C ALA A 49 -7.86 7.80 -7.27
N TYR A 50 -6.71 8.22 -6.73
CA TYR A 50 -6.23 7.77 -5.42
C TYR A 50 -7.16 8.19 -4.28
N LEU A 51 -7.61 9.45 -4.26
CA LEU A 51 -8.54 9.95 -3.23
C LEU A 51 -9.89 9.21 -3.30
N LYS A 52 -10.38 8.94 -4.52
CA LYS A 52 -11.60 8.17 -4.75
C LYS A 52 -11.45 6.73 -4.26
N ASP A 53 -10.33 6.07 -4.56
CA ASP A 53 -10.02 4.71 -4.08
C ASP A 53 -10.05 4.64 -2.55
N ASN A 54 -9.37 5.58 -1.86
CA ASN A 54 -9.38 5.67 -0.41
C ASN A 54 -10.80 5.85 0.18
N SER A 55 -11.64 6.66 -0.47
CA SER A 55 -13.04 6.86 -0.06
C SER A 55 -13.87 5.58 -0.24
N LEU A 56 -13.68 4.86 -1.35
CA LEU A 56 -14.34 3.59 -1.62
C LEU A 56 -13.95 2.52 -0.61
N TRP A 57 -12.65 2.35 -0.34
CA TRP A 57 -12.19 1.35 0.63
C TRP A 57 -12.71 1.61 2.05
N LYS A 58 -12.80 2.87 2.48
CA LYS A 58 -13.47 3.22 3.76
C LYS A 58 -14.92 2.72 3.79
N LYS A 59 -15.67 2.86 2.69
CA LYS A 59 -17.05 2.36 2.59
C LYS A 59 -17.10 0.82 2.58
N HIS A 60 -16.22 0.17 1.81
CA HIS A 60 -16.14 -1.29 1.72
C HIS A 60 -15.79 -1.91 3.08
N VAL A 61 -14.75 -1.43 3.75
CA VAL A 61 -14.35 -1.91 5.09
C VAL A 61 -15.49 -1.73 6.10
N LYS A 62 -16.23 -0.62 6.05
CA LYS A 62 -17.42 -0.42 6.90
C LYS A 62 -18.51 -1.47 6.62
N ALA A 63 -18.72 -1.85 5.35
CA ALA A 63 -19.66 -2.91 4.99
C ALA A 63 -19.15 -4.29 5.46
N TYR A 64 -17.87 -4.60 5.29
CA TYR A 64 -17.28 -5.86 5.74
C TYR A 64 -17.39 -6.05 7.25
N LYS A 65 -17.15 -4.99 8.03
CA LYS A 65 -17.31 -5.01 9.49
C LYS A 65 -18.73 -5.32 9.96
N ARG A 66 -19.75 -4.97 9.16
CA ARG A 66 -21.15 -5.34 9.46
C ARG A 66 -21.42 -6.82 9.23
N ILE A 67 -20.78 -7.41 8.23
CA ILE A 67 -20.96 -8.83 7.87
C ILE A 67 -20.10 -9.72 8.77
N ASN A 68 -18.87 -9.29 9.06
CA ASN A 68 -17.89 -9.97 9.88
C ASN A 68 -17.47 -9.05 11.03
N SER A 69 -18.24 -9.07 12.11
CA SER A 69 -17.99 -8.26 13.31
C SER A 69 -16.64 -8.57 13.97
N LEU A 70 -16.06 -9.75 13.72
CA LEU A 70 -14.74 -10.13 14.24
C LEU A 70 -13.59 -9.28 13.68
N LEU A 71 -13.81 -8.55 12.58
CA LEU A 71 -12.82 -7.60 12.05
C LEU A 71 -12.54 -6.44 13.01
N ASP A 72 -13.51 -6.04 13.83
CA ASP A 72 -13.35 -4.95 14.80
C ASP A 72 -12.94 -5.40 16.20
N THR A 73 -13.09 -6.70 16.51
CA THR A 73 -12.76 -7.22 17.85
C THR A 73 -11.25 -7.35 18.07
N GLY A 74 -10.44 -7.29 17.01
CA GLY A 74 -9.01 -7.59 17.05
C GLY A 74 -8.72 -9.09 17.15
N ARG A 75 -9.69 -9.94 16.78
CA ARG A 75 -9.48 -11.40 16.67
C ARG A 75 -8.51 -11.72 15.53
N TYR A 76 -8.67 -11.06 14.38
CA TYR A 76 -7.73 -11.16 13.28
C TYR A 76 -6.53 -10.25 13.53
N ARG A 77 -5.33 -10.83 13.42
CA ARG A 77 -4.05 -10.16 13.66
C ARG A 77 -3.21 -10.00 12.39
N ASN A 78 -3.39 -10.91 11.43
CA ASN A 78 -2.66 -10.94 10.18
C ASN A 78 -3.70 -11.10 9.07
N ILE A 79 -3.69 -10.20 8.09
CA ILE A 79 -4.55 -10.26 6.90
C ILE A 79 -3.64 -10.22 5.68
N MET A 80 -3.97 -10.98 4.64
CA MET A 80 -3.29 -10.92 3.36
C MET A 80 -4.23 -10.32 2.33
N ASP A 81 -3.85 -9.19 1.75
CA ASP A 81 -4.53 -8.58 0.62
C ASP A 81 -3.80 -8.97 -0.67
N MET A 82 -4.35 -9.95 -1.37
CA MET A 82 -3.71 -10.55 -2.55
C MET A 82 -3.81 -9.68 -3.82
N ASN A 83 -4.52 -8.55 -3.76
CA ASN A 83 -4.63 -7.61 -4.87
C ASN A 83 -4.68 -6.17 -4.33
N ALA A 84 -3.57 -5.76 -3.69
CA ALA A 84 -3.56 -4.58 -2.84
C ALA A 84 -3.81 -3.27 -3.58
N GLY A 85 -3.64 -3.23 -4.91
CA GLY A 85 -3.80 -2.00 -5.69
C GLY A 85 -2.93 -0.89 -5.09
N LEU A 86 -3.55 0.18 -4.59
CA LEU A 86 -2.87 1.32 -3.96
C LEU A 86 -2.69 1.18 -2.43
N GLY A 87 -2.99 0.01 -1.85
CA GLY A 87 -2.99 -0.24 -0.40
C GLY A 87 -4.19 0.35 0.34
N GLY A 88 -5.28 0.64 -0.38
CA GLY A 88 -6.47 1.31 0.16
C GLY A 88 -7.20 0.48 1.22
N PHE A 89 -7.29 -0.85 1.04
CA PHE A 89 -7.86 -1.75 2.03
C PHE A 89 -7.08 -1.72 3.35
N ALA A 90 -5.76 -1.94 3.28
CA ALA A 90 -4.88 -1.90 4.45
C ALA A 90 -4.96 -0.56 5.20
N ALA A 91 -4.97 0.55 4.46
CA ALA A 91 -5.13 1.87 5.06
C ALA A 91 -6.50 2.09 5.73
N ALA A 92 -7.57 1.54 5.16
CA ALA A 92 -8.92 1.67 5.69
C ALA A 92 -9.19 0.78 6.92
N ILE A 93 -8.52 -0.37 7.03
CA ILE A 93 -8.67 -1.30 8.16
C ILE A 93 -7.59 -1.13 9.25
N GLN A 94 -6.66 -0.19 9.07
CA GLN A 94 -5.51 0.01 9.95
C GLN A 94 -5.90 0.07 11.44
N SER A 95 -5.18 -0.69 12.25
CA SER A 95 -5.35 -0.78 13.70
C SER A 95 -4.04 -1.23 14.35
N SER A 96 -3.79 -0.85 15.60
CA SER A 96 -2.62 -1.34 16.37
C SER A 96 -2.67 -2.84 16.66
N LYS A 97 -3.83 -3.47 16.45
CA LYS A 97 -4.05 -4.88 16.75
C LYS A 97 -3.80 -5.81 15.58
N LEU A 98 -3.69 -5.31 14.34
CA LEU A 98 -3.54 -6.14 13.14
C LEU A 98 -2.53 -5.54 12.18
N TRP A 99 -2.04 -6.35 11.26
CA TRP A 99 -1.28 -5.90 10.11
C TRP A 99 -1.78 -6.59 8.84
N VAL A 100 -1.52 -5.94 7.70
CA VAL A 100 -1.92 -6.43 6.38
C VAL A 100 -0.66 -6.65 5.54
N MET A 101 -0.46 -7.88 5.04
CA MET A 101 0.49 -8.13 3.96
C MET A 101 -0.17 -7.70 2.65
N ASN A 102 0.39 -6.69 1.99
CA ASN A 102 -0.10 -6.26 0.69
C ASN A 102 0.65 -7.00 -0.43
N VAL A 103 -0.05 -7.68 -1.32
CA VAL A 103 0.53 -8.34 -2.49
C VAL A 103 0.06 -7.61 -3.75
N VAL A 104 1.01 -7.20 -4.59
CA VAL A 104 0.75 -6.52 -5.87
C VAL A 104 1.06 -7.50 -6.99
N PRO A 105 0.04 -8.08 -7.67
CA PRO A 105 0.27 -9.13 -8.65
C PRO A 105 1.30 -8.74 -9.71
N THR A 106 2.27 -9.62 -9.99
CA THR A 106 3.30 -9.40 -11.03
C THR A 106 2.73 -9.24 -12.44
N ILE A 107 1.53 -9.78 -12.69
CA ILE A 107 0.81 -9.63 -13.97
C ILE A 107 0.14 -8.26 -14.12
N ALA A 108 0.05 -7.47 -13.04
CA ALA A 108 -0.57 -6.16 -13.09
C ALA A 108 0.27 -5.20 -13.93
N GLU A 109 -0.37 -4.50 -14.87
CA GLU A 109 0.28 -3.49 -15.71
C GLU A 109 0.83 -2.29 -14.91
N LYS A 110 0.35 -2.10 -13.66
CA LYS A 110 0.67 -0.96 -12.81
C LYS A 110 1.51 -1.40 -11.62
N SER A 111 2.73 -0.88 -11.54
CA SER A 111 3.60 -1.02 -10.38
C SER A 111 3.19 -0.06 -9.26
N THR A 112 2.38 -0.55 -8.32
CA THR A 112 1.82 0.26 -7.22
C THR A 112 2.50 0.05 -5.88
N LEU A 113 3.42 -0.92 -5.76
CA LEU A 113 4.08 -1.27 -4.50
C LEU A 113 4.82 -0.09 -3.86
N GLY A 114 5.44 0.77 -4.67
CA GLY A 114 6.07 2.00 -4.15
C GLY A 114 5.07 2.94 -3.47
N ALA A 115 3.82 3.01 -3.94
CA ALA A 115 2.78 3.83 -3.28
C ALA A 115 2.35 3.23 -1.95
N ILE A 116 2.37 1.91 -1.83
CA ILE A 116 2.11 1.20 -0.57
C ILE A 116 3.21 1.52 0.45
N TYR A 117 4.48 1.49 0.04
CA TYR A 117 5.60 1.83 0.90
C TYR A 117 5.61 3.29 1.35
N GLU A 118 5.31 4.24 0.45
CA GLU A 118 5.21 5.66 0.79
C GLU A 118 4.07 5.95 1.80
N ARG A 119 3.06 5.07 1.90
CA ARG A 119 2.02 5.11 2.95
C ARG A 119 2.48 4.53 4.29
N GLY A 120 3.67 3.94 4.36
CA GLY A 120 4.19 3.23 5.54
C GLY A 120 3.61 1.83 5.73
N LEU A 121 3.08 1.22 4.67
CA LEU A 121 2.56 -0.14 4.69
C LEU A 121 3.61 -1.13 4.17
N ILE A 122 3.50 -2.40 4.56
CA ILE A 122 4.37 -3.47 4.06
C ILE A 122 3.72 -4.19 2.89
N GLY A 123 4.53 -4.74 1.98
CA GLY A 123 4.02 -5.51 0.86
C GLY A 123 5.11 -6.09 -0.04
N ILE A 124 4.67 -6.91 -0.99
CA ILE A 124 5.47 -7.64 -1.97
C ILE A 124 4.79 -7.63 -3.34
N TYR A 125 5.53 -8.03 -4.39
CA TYR A 125 4.95 -8.42 -5.68
C TYR A 125 4.51 -9.89 -5.69
#